data_AF-A0A7C7QM55-F1
#
_entry.id   AF-A0A7C7QM55-F1
#
_cell.length_a   1.000
_cell.length_b   1.000
_cell.length_c   1.000
_cell.angle_alpha   90.00
_cell.angle_beta   90.00
_cell.angle_gamma   90.00
#
_symmetry.space_group_name_H-M   'P 1'
#
loop_
_entity.id
_entity.type
_entity.pdbx_description
1 polymer ?
#
loop_
_entity_poly.entity_id
_entity_poly.type
_entity_poly.pdbx_seq_one_letter_code
_entity_poly.pdbx_strand_id
1 'polypeptide(L)'
;MYKYPLLEVIKIVISKIDGSHKLLQGIDAVYPYVVLEVRFPRILTSAIVGAGLSIAGVVFQGILLDPLADPYTLGISAETEFGAPIALLLDVTLPGDYSVPLFGFIVAVAALFAGIFLYRKRDSNYGQTSIYA
;
A
#
# COMPACT_ATOMS: atom_id res chain seq x y z
N MET A 1 -20.98 24.90 -13.47
CA MET A 1 -20.19 24.43 -12.31
C MET A 1 -21.14 24.18 -11.16
N TYR A 2 -21.86 23.06 -11.18
CA TYR A 2 -22.84 22.76 -10.13
C TYR A 2 -22.09 22.49 -8.82
N LYS A 3 -22.23 23.41 -7.87
CA LYS A 3 -21.85 23.19 -6.47
C LYS A 3 -22.91 22.27 -5.86
N TYR A 4 -22.76 20.98 -6.05
CA TYR A 4 -23.58 20.00 -5.34
C TYR A 4 -23.16 20.02 -3.86
N PRO A 5 -24.08 20.32 -2.92
CA PRO A 5 -23.75 20.52 -1.52
C PRO A 5 -23.30 19.20 -0.88
N LEU A 6 -22.34 19.29 0.05
CA LEU A 6 -21.81 18.16 0.85
C LEU A 6 -22.92 17.29 1.49
N LEU A 7 -24.10 17.87 1.68
CA LEU A 7 -25.30 17.24 2.22
C LEU A 7 -25.83 16.09 1.35
N GLU A 8 -25.69 16.14 0.03
CA GLU A 8 -26.11 15.03 -0.85
C GLU A 8 -25.16 13.84 -0.78
N VAL A 9 -23.85 14.10 -0.67
CA VAL A 9 -22.84 13.05 -0.46
C VAL A 9 -23.08 12.33 0.86
N ILE A 10 -23.38 13.08 1.93
CA ILE A 10 -23.72 12.52 3.24
C ILE A 10 -24.98 11.64 3.15
N LYS A 11 -26.02 12.08 2.43
CA LYS A 11 -27.24 11.26 2.21
C LYS A 11 -26.96 9.98 1.41
N ILE A 12 -26.09 10.03 0.40
CA ILE A 12 -25.69 8.86 -0.40
C ILE A 12 -24.86 7.86 0.41
N VAL A 13 -23.97 8.36 1.28
CA VAL A 13 -23.17 7.51 2.16
C VAL A 13 -24.05 6.84 3.23
N ILE A 14 -24.99 7.60 3.81
CA ILE A 14 -25.94 7.08 4.81
C ILE A 14 -26.93 6.08 4.17
N SER A 15 -27.39 6.31 2.94
CA SER A 15 -28.32 5.38 2.28
C SER A 15 -27.70 4.02 1.94
N LYS A 16 -26.38 3.96 1.71
CA LYS A 16 -25.65 2.68 1.56
C LYS A 16 -25.56 1.90 2.87
N ILE A 17 -25.45 2.60 4.00
CA ILE A 17 -25.38 2.01 5.35
C ILE A 17 -26.76 1.53 5.81
N ASP A 18 -27.82 2.25 5.47
CA ASP A 18 -29.20 1.97 5.91
C ASP A 18 -29.96 0.98 5.00
N GLY A 19 -29.47 0.67 3.79
CA GLY A 19 -30.11 -0.30 2.87
C GLY A 19 -31.49 0.09 2.32
N SER A 20 -32.01 1.27 2.69
CA SER A 20 -33.33 1.75 2.31
C SER A 20 -33.35 2.34 0.90
N HIS A 21 -33.78 1.55 -0.08
CA HIS A 21 -34.00 1.94 -1.49
C HIS A 21 -35.12 2.97 -1.73
N LYS A 22 -35.72 3.54 -0.66
CA LYS A 22 -36.91 4.39 -0.73
C LYS A 22 -36.64 5.90 -0.88
N LEU A 23 -35.39 6.35 -0.76
CA LEU A 23 -35.05 7.79 -0.81
C LEU A 23 -34.41 8.26 -2.13
N LEU A 24 -34.39 7.41 -3.16
CA LEU A 24 -33.73 7.68 -4.45
C LEU A 24 -34.71 7.96 -5.61
N GLN A 25 -36.01 8.12 -5.34
CA GLN A 25 -36.97 8.57 -6.36
C GLN A 25 -36.75 10.06 -6.68
N GLY A 26 -35.77 10.37 -7.53
CA GLY A 26 -35.53 11.72 -8.04
C GLY A 26 -34.07 12.14 -8.23
N ILE A 27 -33.10 11.26 -7.97
CA ILE A 27 -31.66 11.55 -8.15
C ILE A 27 -31.10 10.63 -9.24
N ASP A 28 -30.37 11.21 -10.20
CA ASP A 28 -29.71 10.49 -11.30
C ASP A 28 -28.86 9.32 -10.78
N ALA A 29 -29.11 8.12 -11.29
CA ALA A 29 -28.51 6.86 -10.81
C ALA A 29 -26.97 6.79 -10.97
N VAL A 30 -26.39 7.71 -11.74
CA VAL A 30 -24.95 7.79 -12.01
C VAL A 30 -24.16 8.30 -10.80
N TYR A 31 -24.73 9.22 -10.02
CA TYR A 31 -24.04 9.84 -8.87
C TYR A 31 -23.75 8.89 -7.70
N PRO A 32 -24.72 8.12 -7.17
CA PRO A 32 -24.44 7.15 -6.10
C PRO A 32 -23.50 6.04 -6.57
N TYR A 33 -23.57 5.65 -7.85
CA TYR A 33 -22.67 4.66 -8.45
C TYR A 33 -21.21 5.14 -8.42
N VAL A 34 -20.91 6.36 -8.90
CA VAL A 34 -19.53 6.90 -8.90
C VAL A 34 -18.97 7.07 -7.49
N VAL A 35 -19.79 7.54 -6.54
CA VAL A 35 -19.33 7.71 -5.14
C VAL A 35 -19.02 6.36 -4.50
N LEU A 36 -19.86 5.34 -4.72
CA LEU A 36 -19.73 4.04 -4.07
C LEU A 36 -18.74 3.10 -4.76
N GLU A 37 -18.62 3.12 -6.08
CA GLU A 37 -17.71 2.22 -6.80
C GLU A 37 -16.32 2.79 -7.02
N VAL A 38 -16.17 4.12 -7.05
CA VAL A 38 -14.86 4.74 -7.32
C VAL A 38 -14.25 5.37 -6.07
N ARG A 39 -15.03 6.18 -5.32
CA ARG A 39 -14.48 6.95 -4.20
C ARG A 39 -14.36 6.14 -2.93
N PHE A 40 -15.41 5.37 -2.60
CA PHE A 40 -15.43 4.55 -1.40
C PHE A 40 -14.27 3.55 -1.30
N PRO A 41 -13.97 2.71 -2.33
CA PRO A 41 -12.83 1.79 -2.24
C PRO A 41 -11.50 2.53 -2.12
N ARG A 42 -11.33 3.67 -2.79
CA ARG A 42 -10.10 4.48 -2.71
C ARG A 42 -9.87 5.08 -1.33
N ILE A 43 -10.93 5.55 -0.66
CA ILE A 43 -10.86 6.06 0.71
C ILE A 43 -10.45 4.91 1.65
N LEU A 44 -11.08 3.74 1.50
CA LEU A 44 -10.78 2.57 2.32
C LEU A 44 -9.33 2.10 2.15
N THR A 45 -8.84 1.97 0.93
CA THR A 45 -7.44 1.57 0.70
C THR A 45 -6.46 2.62 1.22
N SER A 46 -6.74 3.93 1.06
CA SER A 46 -5.87 4.98 1.61
C SER A 46 -5.82 4.96 3.15
N ALA A 47 -6.93 4.66 3.82
CA ALA A 47 -6.98 4.57 5.27
C ALA A 47 -6.16 3.36 5.77
N ILE A 48 -6.29 2.21 5.12
CA ILE A 48 -5.54 0.99 5.45
C ILE A 48 -4.03 1.20 5.21
N VAL A 49 -3.65 1.73 4.05
CA VAL A 49 -2.25 2.00 3.71
C VAL A 49 -1.64 3.03 4.66
N GLY A 50 -2.36 4.12 4.95
CA GLY A 50 -1.91 5.15 5.89
C GLY A 50 -1.69 4.61 7.31
N ALA A 51 -2.62 3.79 7.82
CA ALA A 51 -2.46 3.15 9.12
C ALA A 51 -1.24 2.22 9.17
N GLY A 52 -1.04 1.40 8.13
CA GLY A 52 0.14 0.53 8.03
C GLY A 52 1.45 1.31 8.00
N LEU A 53 1.50 2.40 7.22
CA LEU A 53 2.70 3.24 7.14
C LEU A 53 3.00 3.96 8.45
N SER A 54 1.99 4.45 9.17
CA SER A 54 2.18 5.05 10.50
C SER A 54 2.76 4.05 11.50
N ILE A 55 2.28 2.80 11.51
CA ILE A 55 2.80 1.76 12.39
C ILE A 55 4.25 1.44 12.03
N ALA A 56 4.56 1.26 10.75
CA ALA A 56 5.92 1.00 10.29
C ALA A 56 6.88 2.14 10.68
N GLY A 57 6.46 3.39 10.54
CA GLY A 57 7.23 4.58 10.94
C GLY A 57 7.55 4.60 12.43
N VAL A 58 6.54 4.40 13.29
CA VAL A 58 6.73 4.39 14.76
C VAL A 58 7.66 3.25 15.20
N VAL A 59 7.50 2.06 14.63
CA VAL A 59 8.38 0.92 14.90
C VAL A 59 9.82 1.24 14.48
N PHE A 60 9.99 1.85 13.30
CA PHE A 60 11.31 2.15 12.77
C PHE A 60 12.04 3.23 13.58
N GLN A 61 11.34 4.32 13.90
CA GLN A 61 11.82 5.37 14.79
C GLN A 61 12.17 4.82 16.18
N GLY A 62 11.38 3.85 16.68
CA GLY A 62 11.64 3.18 17.96
C GLY A 62 12.89 2.28 17.95
N ILE A 63 13.16 1.58 16.85
CA ILE A 63 14.34 0.70 16.72
C ILE A 63 15.62 1.53 16.57
N LEU A 64 15.58 2.58 15.74
CA LEU A 64 16.76 3.39 15.46
C LEU A 64 17.04 4.48 16.50
N LEU A 65 16.08 4.76 17.39
CA LEU A 65 16.13 5.88 18.33
C LEU A 65 16.38 7.23 17.62
N ASP A 66 15.95 7.32 16.35
CA ASP A 66 16.09 8.50 15.51
C ASP A 66 14.71 8.94 14.99
N PRO A 67 14.18 10.09 15.46
CA PRO A 67 12.89 10.59 15.04
C PRO A 67 12.84 11.06 13.57
N LEU A 68 13.99 11.17 12.88
CA LEU A 68 14.05 11.51 11.45
C LEU A 68 14.11 10.27 10.55
N ALA A 69 14.22 9.06 11.11
CA ALA A 69 14.27 7.85 10.32
C ALA A 69 12.88 7.46 9.78
N ASP A 70 12.80 7.21 8.47
CA ASP A 70 11.59 6.79 7.76
C ASP A 70 11.84 5.40 7.14
N PRO A 71 10.94 4.41 7.29
CA PRO A 71 11.04 3.12 6.61
C PRO A 71 11.24 3.22 5.08
N TYR A 72 10.81 4.30 4.43
CA TYR A 72 11.08 4.53 3.01
C TYR A 72 12.57 4.67 2.68
N THR A 73 13.40 5.14 3.62
CA THR A 73 14.83 5.38 3.37
C THR A 73 15.67 4.11 3.36
N LEU A 74 15.14 2.98 3.85
CA LEU A 74 15.80 1.68 3.79
C LEU A 74 15.84 1.03 2.39
N GLY A 75 15.19 1.64 1.40
CA GLY A 75 15.24 1.16 0.01
C GLY A 75 14.17 0.15 -0.38
N ILE A 76 13.26 -0.25 0.53
CA ILE A 76 12.14 -1.18 0.25
C ILE A 76 11.26 -0.70 -0.93
N SER A 77 11.15 0.61 -1.11
CA SER A 77 10.39 1.18 -2.23
C SER A 77 11.10 1.03 -3.57
N ALA A 78 12.43 1.17 -3.60
CA ALA A 78 13.23 0.96 -4.80
C ALA A 78 13.15 -0.48 -5.30
N GLU A 79 13.03 -1.46 -4.39
CA GLU A 79 12.85 -2.87 -4.74
C GLU A 79 11.50 -3.12 -5.43
N THR A 80 10.43 -2.48 -4.95
CA THR A 80 9.09 -2.56 -5.56
C THR A 80 9.04 -1.86 -6.92
N GLU A 81 9.64 -0.66 -7.01
CA GLU A 81 9.76 0.12 -8.25
C GLU A 81 10.59 -0.61 -9.32
N PHE A 82 11.55 -1.44 -8.91
CA PHE A 82 12.28 -2.32 -9.82
C PHE A 82 11.42 -3.49 -10.32
N GLY A 83 10.57 -4.07 -9.47
CA GLY A 83 9.72 -5.22 -9.84
C GLY A 83 8.55 -4.90 -10.78
N ALA A 84 7.95 -3.71 -10.65
CA ALA A 84 6.82 -3.28 -11.48
C ALA A 84 7.08 -3.27 -13.00
N PRO A 85 8.15 -2.64 -13.53
CA PRO A 85 8.46 -2.66 -14.95
C PRO A 85 8.90 -4.03 -15.45
N ILE A 86 9.49 -4.87 -14.59
CA ILE A 86 9.83 -6.26 -14.96
C ILE A 86 8.56 -7.05 -15.26
N ALA A 87 7.50 -6.85 -14.47
CA ALA A 87 6.20 -7.47 -14.72
C ALA A 87 5.61 -7.05 -16.08
N LEU A 88 5.77 -5.78 -16.44
CA LEU A 88 5.33 -5.23 -17.73
C LEU A 88 6.17 -5.76 -18.90
N LEU A 89 7.48 -5.87 -18.73
CA LEU A 89 8.40 -6.37 -19.77
C LEU A 89 8.20 -7.86 -20.05
N LEU A 90 7.88 -8.64 -19.02
CA LEU A 90 7.63 -10.08 -19.13
C LEU A 90 6.20 -10.41 -19.58
N ASP A 91 5.37 -9.38 -19.83
CA ASP A 91 3.96 -9.49 -20.23
C ASP A 91 3.16 -10.43 -19.33
N VAL A 92 3.44 -10.39 -18.02
CA VAL A 92 2.81 -11.30 -17.07
C VAL A 92 1.37 -10.85 -16.83
N THR A 93 0.45 -11.49 -17.53
CA THR A 93 -0.98 -11.22 -17.46
C THR A 93 -1.65 -12.22 -16.52
N LEU A 94 -1.86 -11.82 -15.27
CA LEU A 94 -2.78 -12.50 -14.35
C LEU A 94 -4.21 -12.00 -14.62
N PRO A 95 -5.24 -12.83 -14.36
CA PRO A 95 -6.63 -12.37 -14.45
C PRO A 95 -6.92 -11.31 -13.36
N GLY A 96 -7.20 -10.09 -13.80
CA GLY A 96 -7.33 -8.88 -12.98
C GLY A 96 -6.01 -8.10 -12.93
N ASP A 97 -6.07 -6.78 -13.08
CA ASP A 97 -4.92 -5.84 -13.23
C ASP A 97 -3.96 -5.77 -12.01
N TYR A 98 -3.84 -6.85 -11.25
CA TYR A 98 -3.03 -7.02 -10.04
C TYR A 98 -1.63 -7.56 -10.33
N SER A 99 -1.27 -7.86 -11.60
CA SER A 99 0.05 -8.38 -11.95
C SER A 99 1.18 -7.46 -11.51
N VAL A 100 1.05 -6.17 -11.80
CA VAL A 100 2.07 -5.16 -11.50
C VAL A 100 2.32 -5.02 -9.99
N PRO A 101 1.31 -4.79 -9.14
CA PRO A 101 1.54 -4.68 -7.70
C PRO A 101 2.01 -6.00 -7.08
N LEU A 102 1.58 -7.16 -7.60
CA LEU A 102 2.02 -8.46 -7.08
C LEU A 102 3.51 -8.71 -7.35
N PHE A 103 3.97 -8.42 -8.56
CA PHE A 103 5.39 -8.55 -8.90
C PHE A 103 6.27 -7.58 -8.12
N GLY A 104 5.84 -6.33 -7.96
CA GLY A 104 6.53 -5.37 -7.10
C GLY A 104 6.67 -5.90 -5.67
N PHE A 105 5.60 -6.45 -5.11
CA PHE A 105 5.62 -7.07 -3.78
C PHE A 105 6.56 -8.28 -3.69
N ILE A 106 6.53 -9.19 -4.67
CA ILE A 106 7.42 -10.36 -4.70
C ILE A 106 8.89 -9.93 -4.74
N VAL A 107 9.23 -8.93 -5.56
CA VAL A 107 10.60 -8.44 -5.68
C VAL A 107 11.06 -7.78 -4.38
N ALA A 108 10.23 -6.96 -3.74
CA ALA A 108 10.55 -6.36 -2.45
C ALA A 108 10.80 -7.42 -1.35
N VAL A 109 9.91 -8.42 -1.26
CA VAL A 109 10.08 -9.51 -0.29
C VAL A 109 11.35 -10.31 -0.58
N ALA A 110 11.61 -10.66 -1.84
CA ALA A 110 12.81 -11.41 -2.22
C ALA A 110 14.10 -10.63 -1.91
N ALA A 111 14.12 -9.32 -2.17
CA ALA A 111 15.25 -8.46 -1.90
C ALA A 111 15.50 -8.29 -0.39
N LEU A 112 14.45 -8.12 0.43
CA LEU A 112 14.54 -8.12 1.88
C LEU A 112 15.19 -9.41 2.43
N PHE A 113 14.70 -10.58 1.98
CA PHE A 113 15.26 -11.87 2.39
C PHE A 113 16.72 -12.03 1.95
N ALA A 114 17.06 -11.59 0.73
CA ALA A 114 18.43 -11.60 0.24
C ALA A 114 19.33 -10.72 1.10
N GLY A 115 18.89 -9.52 1.48
CA GLY A 115 19.61 -8.61 2.36
C GLY A 115 19.92 -9.24 3.73
N ILE A 116 18.92 -9.85 4.36
CA ILE A 116 19.08 -10.55 5.65
C ILE A 116 20.04 -11.74 5.50
N PHE A 117 19.93 -12.52 4.43
CA PHE A 117 20.81 -13.66 4.18
C PHE A 117 22.27 -13.22 4.00
N LEU A 118 22.52 -12.14 3.25
CA LEU A 118 23.84 -11.57 3.04
C LEU A 118 24.44 -11.00 4.33
N TYR A 119 23.63 -10.30 5.13
CA TYR A 119 24.06 -9.79 6.44
C TYR A 119 24.49 -10.94 7.36
N ARG A 120 23.66 -12.00 7.46
CA ARG A 120 23.97 -13.18 8.28
C ARG A 120 25.26 -13.88 7.82
N LYS A 121 25.49 -13.95 6.50
CA LYS A 121 26.73 -14.54 5.96
C LYS A 121 27.95 -13.67 6.28
N ARG A 122 27.83 -12.34 6.25
CA ARG A 122 28.93 -11.43 6.65
C ARG A 122 29.30 -11.56 8.11
N ASP A 123 28.32 -11.59 9.01
CA ASP A 123 28.54 -11.71 10.46
C ASP A 123 29.31 -13.00 10.81
N SER A 124 28.93 -14.13 10.18
CA SER A 124 29.65 -15.40 10.32
C SER A 124 31.12 -15.35 9.90
N ASN A 125 31.52 -14.43 9.02
CA ASN A 125 32.93 -14.30 8.60
C ASN A 125 33.75 -13.45 9.58
N TYR A 126 33.17 -12.42 10.21
CA TYR A 126 33.90 -11.60 11.21
C TYR A 126 34.17 -12.37 12.51
N GLY A 127 33.26 -13.26 12.93
CA GLY A 127 33.46 -14.13 14.09
C GLY A 127 34.59 -15.15 13.93
N GLN A 128 34.96 -15.52 12.69
CA GLN A 128 36.12 -16.39 12.44
C GLN A 128 37.42 -15.58 12.49
N THR A 129 37.51 -14.43 11.82
CA THR A 129 38.78 -13.66 11.73
C THR A 129 39.26 -13.10 13.07
N SER A 130 38.36 -12.78 14.02
CA SER A 130 38.73 -12.29 15.36
C SER A 130 39.26 -13.38 16.32
N ILE A 131 39.10 -14.67 15.97
CA ILE A 131 39.58 -15.80 16.79
C ILE A 131 40.98 -16.27 16.33
N TYR A 132 41.46 -15.80 15.16
CA TYR A 132 42.78 -16.14 14.61
C TYR A 132 43.80 -14.98 14.65
N ALA A 133 43.51 -13.90 15.38
CA ALA A 133 44.42 -12.77 15.63
C ALA A 133 44.72 -12.67 17.13
#